data_AF-J1KZI9-F1
#
_entry.id   AF-J1KZI9-F1
#
_cell.length_a   1.000
_cell.length_b   1.000
_cell.length_c   1.000
_cell.angle_alpha   90.00
_cell.angle_beta   90.00
_cell.angle_gamma   90.00
#
_symmetry.space_group_name_H-M   'P 1'
#
loop_
_entity.id
_entity.type
_entity.pdbx_description
1 polymer ?
#
loop_
_entity_poly.entity_id
_entity_poly.type
_entity_poly.pdbx_seq_one_letter_code
_entity_poly.pdbx_strand_id
1 'polypeptide(L)'
;MTQSIPKNLLEKFSLLYFVKKGEKFTHTDAQTILNISKSYAGQVLPILVKSGWIISHRLSDDRRKKVYEFKKPHIIIEEIGKDLDQKVNTDKDKKKQF
;
A
#
# COMPACT_ATOMS: atom_id res chain seq x y z
N MET A 1 -9.53 3.63 -3.16
CA MET A 1 -9.56 2.27 -3.72
C MET A 1 -8.14 1.75 -3.79
N THR A 2 -7.94 0.47 -3.50
CA THR A 2 -6.60 -0.15 -3.56
C THR A 2 -6.22 -0.45 -5.01
N GLN A 3 -4.99 -0.13 -5.38
CA GLN A 3 -4.45 -0.37 -6.72
C GLN A 3 -3.41 -1.49 -6.68
N SER A 4 -3.29 -2.24 -7.77
CA SER A 4 -2.18 -3.18 -7.95
C SER A 4 -0.84 -2.44 -7.91
N ILE A 5 0.17 -3.06 -7.31
CA ILE A 5 1.53 -2.53 -7.20
C ILE A 5 2.54 -3.46 -7.87
N PRO A 6 3.67 -2.93 -8.36
CA PRO A 6 4.75 -3.75 -8.88
C PRO A 6 5.36 -4.67 -7.81
N LYS A 7 5.95 -5.78 -8.26
CA LYS A 7 6.57 -6.82 -7.42
C LYS A 7 7.52 -6.24 -6.36
N ASN A 8 8.38 -5.30 -6.76
CA ASN A 8 9.37 -4.70 -5.85
C ASN A 8 8.76 -3.89 -4.70
N LEU A 9 7.53 -3.38 -4.83
CA LEU A 9 6.80 -2.69 -3.76
C LEU A 9 6.04 -3.70 -2.90
N LEU A 10 5.48 -4.75 -3.52
CA LEU A 10 4.87 -5.85 -2.80
C LEU A 10 5.88 -6.53 -1.87
N GLU A 11 7.09 -6.82 -2.33
CA GLU A 11 8.15 -7.42 -1.52
C GLU A 11 8.50 -6.56 -0.29
N LYS A 12 8.62 -5.23 -0.48
CA LYS A 12 8.87 -4.29 0.62
C LYS A 12 7.71 -4.27 1.61
N PHE A 13 6.47 -4.20 1.11
CA PHE A 13 5.28 -4.27 1.94
C PHE A 13 5.23 -5.56 2.76
N SER A 14 5.48 -6.70 2.12
CA SER A 14 5.47 -8.02 2.76
C SER A 14 6.51 -8.11 3.88
N LEU A 15 7.73 -7.59 3.65
CA LEU A 15 8.77 -7.57 4.69
C LEU A 15 8.38 -6.68 5.87
N LEU A 16 7.86 -5.47 5.61
CA LEU A 16 7.37 -4.58 6.67
C LEU A 16 6.26 -5.26 7.48
N TYR A 17 5.27 -5.85 6.80
CA TYR A 17 4.12 -6.49 7.43
C TYR A 17 4.53 -7.68 8.29
N PHE A 18 5.44 -8.52 7.79
CA PHE A 18 5.96 -9.68 8.51
C PHE A 18 6.71 -9.28 9.78
N VAL A 19 7.65 -8.32 9.68
CA VAL A 19 8.47 -7.89 10.82
C VAL A 19 7.64 -7.16 11.87
N LYS A 20 6.71 -6.29 11.44
CA LYS A 20 5.81 -5.57 12.34
C LYS A 20 4.58 -6.35 12.76
N LYS A 21 4.38 -7.58 12.25
CA LYS A 21 3.21 -8.43 12.53
C LYS A 21 1.87 -7.71 12.30
N GLY A 22 1.81 -6.83 11.30
CA GLY A 22 0.64 -6.00 11.01
C GLY A 22 0.40 -4.81 11.95
N GLU A 23 1.28 -4.56 12.92
CA GLU A 23 1.20 -3.38 13.80
C GLU A 23 1.63 -2.08 13.10
N LYS A 24 1.37 -0.94 13.76
CA LYS A 24 1.75 0.37 13.22
C LYS A 24 3.27 0.53 13.15
N PHE A 25 3.74 1.35 12.22
CA PHE A 25 5.16 1.63 12.05
C PHE A 25 5.43 3.09 11.67
N THR A 26 6.65 3.53 11.91
CA THR A 26 7.12 4.88 11.61
C THR A 26 7.97 4.90 10.34
N HIS A 27 8.27 6.11 9.86
CA HIS A 27 9.24 6.27 8.77
C HIS A 27 10.64 5.73 9.12
N THR A 28 11.04 5.82 10.39
CA THR A 28 12.33 5.28 10.85
C THR A 28 12.32 3.76 10.86
N ASP A 29 11.24 3.14 11.33
CA ASP A 29 11.08 1.68 11.25
C ASP A 29 11.25 1.17 9.82
N ALA A 30 10.62 1.85 8.85
CA ALA A 30 10.70 1.45 7.46
C ALA A 30 12.12 1.54 6.89
N GLN A 31 12.90 2.56 7.28
CA GLN A 31 14.31 2.65 6.88
C GLN A 31 15.12 1.48 7.41
N THR A 32 14.96 1.18 8.71
CA THR A 32 15.71 0.12 9.39
C THR A 32 15.33 -1.26 8.83
N ILE A 33 14.04 -1.57 8.71
CA ILE A 33 13.56 -2.89 8.29
C ILE A 33 13.90 -3.16 6.83
N LEU A 34 13.72 -2.17 5.96
CA LEU A 34 14.00 -2.32 4.53
C LEU A 34 15.49 -2.12 4.20
N ASN A 35 16.30 -1.69 5.17
CA ASN A 35 17.69 -1.28 4.98
C ASN A 35 17.85 -0.29 3.81
N ILE A 36 17.05 0.78 3.84
CA ILE A 36 17.02 1.81 2.79
C ILE A 36 17.28 3.20 3.34
N SER A 37 17.80 4.08 2.49
CA SER A 37 18.03 5.47 2.84
C SER A 37 16.73 6.20 3.18
N LYS A 38 16.84 7.27 3.99
CA LYS A 38 15.72 8.15 4.33
C LYS A 38 15.02 8.71 3.10
N SER A 39 15.79 9.14 2.10
CA SER A 39 15.25 9.65 0.83
C SER A 39 14.43 8.58 0.10
N TYR A 40 14.95 7.35 0.03
CA TYR A 40 14.27 6.28 -0.68
C TYR A 40 13.01 5.78 0.05
N ALA A 41 13.05 5.69 1.38
CA ALA A 41 11.85 5.47 2.19
C ALA A 41 10.79 6.57 1.94
N GLY A 42 11.24 7.83 1.78
CA GLY A 42 10.41 8.97 1.41
C GLY A 42 9.79 8.89 0.01
N GLN A 43 10.26 7.98 -0.86
CA GLN A 43 9.64 7.68 -2.15
C GLN A 43 8.71 6.46 -2.07
N VAL A 44 9.13 5.41 -1.37
CA VAL A 44 8.37 4.15 -1.26
C VAL A 44 7.07 4.34 -0.49
N LEU A 45 7.12 4.97 0.69
CA LEU A 45 5.95 5.07 1.58
C LEU A 45 4.80 5.88 0.98
N PRO A 46 5.03 7.04 0.34
CA PRO A 46 3.95 7.76 -0.34
C PRO A 46 3.29 6.96 -1.47
N ILE A 47 4.04 6.12 -2.19
CA ILE A 47 3.47 5.27 -3.24
C ILE A 47 2.54 4.22 -2.62
N LEU A 48 2.97 3.56 -1.53
CA LEU A 48 2.14 2.58 -0.82
C LEU A 48 0.88 3.22 -0.20
N VAL A 49 0.97 4.47 0.26
CA VAL A 49 -0.20 5.23 0.74
C VAL A 49 -1.14 5.53 -0.42
N LYS A 50 -0.62 6.06 -1.53
CA LYS A 50 -1.42 6.42 -2.71
C LYS A 50 -2.10 5.20 -3.33
N SER A 51 -1.43 4.05 -3.34
CA SER A 51 -2.00 2.79 -3.84
C SER A 51 -2.97 2.14 -2.85
N GLY A 52 -3.13 2.67 -1.63
CA GLY A 52 -4.08 2.17 -0.64
C GLY A 52 -3.63 0.93 0.14
N TRP A 53 -2.34 0.58 0.10
CA TRP A 53 -1.79 -0.58 0.82
C TRP A 53 -1.50 -0.28 2.28
N ILE A 54 -1.16 0.98 2.57
CA ILE A 54 -0.98 1.49 3.94
C ILE A 54 -1.72 2.81 4.10
N ILE A 55 -2.05 3.16 5.33
CA ILE A 55 -2.71 4.41 5.70
C ILE A 55 -1.71 5.23 6.52
N SER A 56 -1.62 6.54 6.27
CA SER A 56 -0.75 7.42 7.05
C SER A 56 -1.56 8.35 7.95
N HIS A 57 -1.18 8.42 9.21
CA HIS A 57 -1.74 9.34 10.21
C HIS A 57 -0.62 10.20 10.80
N ARG A 58 -0.97 11.40 11.30
CA ARG A 58 -0.08 12.21 12.14
C ARG A 58 -0.37 11.86 13.59
N LEU A 59 0.67 11.74 14.42
CA LEU A 59 0.48 11.61 15.86
C LEU A 59 -0.11 12.90 16.44
N SER A 60 -1.04 12.78 17.39
CA SER A 60 -1.68 13.90 18.08
C SER A 60 -0.66 14.77 18.81
N ASP A 61 0.29 14.12 19.47
CA ASP A 61 1.22 14.76 20.42
C ASP A 61 2.44 15.37 19.72
N ASP A 62 2.79 14.87 18.54
CA ASP A 62 3.83 15.45 17.68
C ASP A 62 3.40 15.37 16.22
N ARG A 63 2.79 16.45 15.73
CA ARG A 63 2.28 16.58 14.36
C ARG A 63 3.38 16.44 13.29
N ARG A 64 4.66 16.48 13.67
CA ARG A 64 5.80 16.24 12.78
C ARG A 64 6.06 14.76 12.52
N LYS A 65 5.54 13.87 13.38
CA LYS A 65 5.73 12.42 13.26
C LYS A 65 4.55 11.78 12.54
N LYS A 66 4.87 11.09 11.43
CA LYS A 66 3.92 10.23 10.70
C LYS A 66 4.02 8.80 11.20
N VAL A 67 2.85 8.20 11.40
CA VAL A 67 2.67 6.77 11.68
C VAL A 67 1.90 6.16 10.53
N TYR A 68 2.26 4.93 10.17
CA TYR A 68 1.68 4.17 9.09
C TYR A 68 0.99 2.93 9.64
N GLU A 69 -0.15 2.60 9.06
CA GLU A 69 -0.99 1.46 9.39
C GLU A 69 -1.15 0.58 8.17
N PHE A 70 -1.05 -0.74 8.36
CA PHE A 70 -1.28 -1.68 7.27
C PHE A 70 -2.77 -1.82 7.00
N LYS A 71 -3.14 -1.80 5.72
CA LYS A 71 -4.43 -2.34 5.32
C LYS A 71 -4.37 -3.87 5.35
N LYS A 72 -5.43 -4.52 5.83
CA LYS A 72 -5.46 -5.98 5.95
C LYS A 72 -5.32 -6.63 4.56
N PRO A 73 -4.46 -7.66 4.38
CA PRO A 73 -4.21 -8.27 3.08
C PRO A 73 -5.47 -8.78 2.35
N HIS A 74 -6.41 -9.39 3.06
CA HIS A 74 -7.65 -9.88 2.42
C HIS A 74 -8.47 -8.74 1.80
N ILE A 75 -8.56 -7.58 2.47
CA ILE A 75 -9.27 -6.41 1.94
C ILE A 75 -8.57 -5.87 0.68
N ILE A 76 -7.23 -5.85 0.67
CA ILE A 76 -6.44 -5.43 -0.50
C ILE A 76 -6.77 -6.32 -1.70
N ILE A 77 -6.72 -7.64 -1.52
CA ILE A 77 -6.98 -8.62 -2.59
C ILE A 77 -8.42 -8.49 -3.10
N GLU A 78 -9.40 -8.38 -2.21
CA GLU A 78 -10.81 -8.19 -2.58
C GLU A 78 -11.04 -6.91 -3.39
N GLU A 79 -10.45 -5.78 -2.98
CA GLU A 79 -10.61 -4.51 -3.69
C GLU A 79 -9.97 -4.53 -5.07
N ILE A 80 -8.77 -5.14 -5.20
CA ILE A 80 -8.13 -5.31 -6.50
C ILE A 80 -8.97 -6.22 -7.39
N GLY A 81 -9.50 -7.33 -6.86
CA GLY A 81 -10.37 -8.24 -7.59
C GLY A 81 -11.63 -7.56 -8.13
N LYS A 82 -12.30 -6.74 -7.30
CA LYS A 82 -13.49 -5.97 -7.70
C LYS A 82 -13.19 -4.98 -8.82
N ASP A 83 -12.07 -4.26 -8.75
CA ASP A 83 -11.67 -3.30 -9.80
C ASP A 83 -11.38 -4.01 -11.13
N LEU A 84 -10.77 -5.19 -11.09
CA LEU A 84 -10.50 -6.00 -12.28
C LEU A 84 -11.78 -6.57 -12.89
N ASP A 85 -12.70 -7.09 -12.08
CA ASP A 85 -13.99 -7.62 -12.56
C ASP A 85 -14.81 -6.54 -13.28
N GLN A 86 -14.89 -5.33 -12.69
CA GLN A 86 -15.57 -4.19 -13.31
C GLN A 86 -14.97 -3.82 -14.69
N LYS A 87 -13.64 -3.81 -14.81
CA LYS A 87 -12.95 -3.53 -16.08
C LYS A 87 -13.26 -4.59 -17.14
N VAL A 88 -13.20 -5.88 -16.76
CA VAL A 88 -13.51 -6.99 -17.66
C VAL A 88 -14.96 -6.91 -18.16
N ASN A 89 -15.91 -6.58 -17.29
CA ASN A 89 -17.31 -6.48 -17.67
C ASN A 89 -17.60 -5.26 -18.56
N THR A 90 -16.96 -4.12 -18.30
CA THR A 90 -17.08 -2.91 -19.13
C THR A 90 -16.54 -3.13 -20.56
N ASP A 91 -15.48 -3.92 -20.72
CA ASP A 91 -14.90 -4.21 -22.04
C ASP A 91 -15.72 -5.23 -22.85
N LYS A 92 -16.44 -6.13 -22.18
CA LYS A 92 -17.36 -7.07 -22.85
C LYS A 92 -18.55 -6.34 -23.47
N ASP A 93 -19.09 -5.33 -22.80
CA ASP A 93 -20.23 -4.55 -23.30
C ASP A 93 -19.85 -3.70 -24.53
N LYS A 94 -18.61 -3.20 -24.59
CA LYS A 94 -18.09 -2.48 -25.78
C LYS A 94 -17.90 -3.39 -26.99
N LYS A 95 -17.54 -4.67 -26.80
CA LYS A 95 -17.34 -5.62 -27.90
C LYS A 95 -18.65 -6.18 -28.49
N LYS A 96 -19.79 -6.03 -27.81
CA LYS A 96 -21.10 -6.47 -28.33
C LYS A 96 -21.81 -5.42 -29.20
N GLN A 97 -21.26 -4.21 -29.30
CA GLN A 97 -21.85 -3.11 -30.08
C GLN A 97 -21.23 -2.93 -31.48
N PHE A 98 -20.38 -3.87 -31.92
CA PHE A 98 -19.79 -3.92 -33.26
C PHE A 98 -20.10 -5.25 -33.93
#